data_AF-A0AAV0LQ63-F1
#
_entry.id   AF-A0AAV0LQ63-F1
#
_cell.length_a   1.000
_cell.length_b   1.000
_cell.length_c   1.000
_cell.angle_alpha   90.00
_cell.angle_beta   90.00
_cell.angle_gamma   90.00
#
_symmetry.space_group_name_H-M   'P 1'
#
loop_
_entity.id
_entity.type
_entity.pdbx_description
1 polymer ?
#
loop_
_entity_poly.entity_id
_entity_poly.type
_entity_poly.pdbx_seq_one_letter_code
_entity_poly.pdbx_strand_id
1 'polypeptide(L)'
;MGPEKTLAVLDTLGSSMSNLNGRSGFVTGIASRGNIISILAFEVSNTISKGANLFQSLSEENVEFLKKEILHSEGVKRLISTDMKELLVIAATDKREEFDVFSSEVIRFGDLCKDPQRHNLGRYFSKLDSEASIDKESRQEAERSVQELTNLVQHTSELYHELHSLDRFEQYYQSKVEELQSLHLPQKGGSLSILHSELKEQRKLVRNLKKRYVV
;
A
#
# COMPACT_ATOMS: atom_id res chain seq x y z
N MET A 1 1.18 16.59 -22.68
CA MET A 1 1.27 15.32 -21.94
C MET A 1 1.43 15.69 -20.47
N GLY A 2 0.31 15.75 -19.75
CA GLY A 2 0.24 16.37 -18.42
C GLY A 2 0.19 15.36 -17.27
N PRO A 3 0.37 15.84 -16.02
CA PRO A 3 0.43 15.06 -14.77
C PRO A 3 -0.90 14.40 -14.36
N GLU A 4 -1.92 14.39 -15.21
CA GLU A 4 -3.24 13.84 -14.90
C GLU A 4 -3.27 12.30 -14.89
N LYS A 5 -2.25 11.63 -15.46
CA LYS A 5 -2.20 10.16 -15.51
C LYS A 5 -1.73 9.50 -14.20
N THR A 6 -1.08 10.23 -13.31
CA THR A 6 -0.62 9.70 -12.02
C THR A 6 -1.68 9.76 -10.92
N LEU A 7 -2.63 10.71 -11.00
CA LEU A 7 -3.74 10.83 -10.05
C LEU A 7 -4.80 9.72 -10.24
N ALA A 8 -5.05 9.30 -11.50
CA ALA A 8 -6.03 8.25 -11.82
C ALA A 8 -5.65 6.87 -11.25
N VAL A 9 -4.35 6.61 -11.02
CA VAL A 9 -3.87 5.35 -10.45
C VAL A 9 -4.12 5.28 -8.93
N LEU A 10 -4.16 6.42 -8.24
CA LEU A 10 -4.47 6.49 -6.81
C LEU A 10 -5.97 6.35 -6.53
N ASP A 11 -6.84 6.97 -7.35
CA ASP A 11 -8.31 6.87 -7.19
C ASP A 11 -8.85 5.45 -7.44
N THR A 12 -8.12 4.64 -8.23
CA THR A 12 -8.47 3.24 -8.48
C THR A 12 -8.13 2.33 -7.29
N LEU A 13 -7.21 2.74 -6.41
CA LEU A 13 -6.83 1.99 -5.20
C LEU A 13 -7.80 2.22 -4.04
N GLY A 14 -8.43 3.41 -3.95
CA GLY A 14 -9.37 3.74 -2.86
C GLY A 14 -10.78 3.15 -3.03
N SER A 15 -11.18 2.81 -4.25
CA SER A 15 -12.61 2.55 -4.59
C SER A 15 -13.03 1.08 -4.60
N SER A 16 -12.11 0.11 -4.46
CA SER A 16 -12.44 -1.33 -4.49
C SER A 16 -12.54 -2.01 -3.10
N MET A 17 -12.67 -1.23 -2.02
CA MET A 17 -12.76 -1.80 -0.65
C MET A 17 -14.19 -2.16 -0.18
N SER A 18 -15.19 -2.11 -1.05
CA SER A 18 -16.60 -2.24 -0.62
C SER A 18 -17.19 -3.65 -0.63
N ASN A 19 -16.40 -4.74 -0.61
CA ASN A 19 -16.98 -6.10 -0.61
C ASN A 19 -16.22 -7.15 0.23
N LEU A 20 -15.60 -6.75 1.34
CA LEU A 20 -15.29 -7.70 2.41
C LEU A 20 -16.40 -7.60 3.45
N ASN A 21 -17.43 -8.42 3.25
CA ASN A 21 -18.58 -8.55 4.14
C ASN A 21 -18.10 -8.73 5.58
N GLY A 22 -18.41 -7.73 6.41
CA GLY A 22 -18.06 -7.70 7.82
C GLY A 22 -18.83 -8.77 8.58
N ARG A 23 -18.10 -9.77 9.06
CA ARG A 23 -18.54 -10.53 10.23
C ARG A 23 -17.35 -10.82 11.13
N SER A 24 -17.36 -10.10 12.24
CA SER A 24 -16.62 -10.30 13.47
C SER A 24 -16.28 -11.77 13.75
N GLY A 25 -15.00 -12.03 14.03
CA GLY A 25 -14.48 -13.32 14.48
C GLY A 25 -13.15 -13.66 13.81
N PHE A 26 -12.05 -13.19 14.39
CA PHE A 26 -10.69 -13.64 14.05
C PHE A 26 -10.55 -15.13 14.39
N VAL A 27 -11.01 -16.00 13.51
CA VAL A 27 -10.58 -17.40 13.47
C VAL A 27 -9.42 -17.44 12.50
N THR A 28 -8.22 -17.54 13.04
CA THR A 28 -6.99 -17.91 12.34
C THR A 28 -7.11 -19.35 11.83
N GLY A 29 -7.99 -19.56 10.84
CA GLY A 29 -8.11 -20.79 10.10
C GLY A 29 -6.92 -20.91 9.16
N ILE A 30 -5.88 -21.62 9.61
CA ILE A 30 -4.76 -22.22 8.85
C ILE A 30 -4.55 -21.59 7.46
N ALA A 31 -4.18 -20.31 7.41
CA ALA A 31 -3.51 -19.78 6.23
C ALA A 31 -2.13 -20.45 6.18
N SER A 32 -1.77 -21.04 5.04
CA SER A 32 -0.40 -21.54 4.85
C SER A 32 0.58 -20.40 5.15
N ARG A 33 1.73 -20.67 5.79
CA ARG A 33 2.72 -19.63 6.15
C ARG A 33 3.03 -18.70 4.97
N GLY A 34 3.05 -19.21 3.73
CA GLY A 34 3.28 -18.42 2.53
C GLY A 34 2.16 -17.40 2.20
N ASN A 35 0.90 -17.71 2.52
CA ASN A 35 -0.22 -16.78 2.34
C ASN A 35 -0.17 -15.64 3.37
N ILE A 36 0.21 -15.95 4.62
CA ILE A 36 0.39 -14.93 5.68
C ILE A 36 1.50 -13.96 5.30
N ILE A 37 2.63 -14.46 4.79
CA ILE A 37 3.76 -13.62 4.34
C ILE A 37 3.35 -12.75 3.14
N SER A 38 2.56 -13.30 2.21
CA SER A 38 2.09 -12.54 1.05
C SER A 38 1.15 -11.39 1.46
N ILE A 39 0.23 -11.64 2.39
CA ILE A 39 -0.70 -10.62 2.91
C ILE A 39 0.08 -9.51 3.63
N LEU A 40 1.04 -9.88 4.49
CA LEU A 40 1.88 -8.91 5.19
C LEU A 40 2.72 -8.05 4.24
N ALA A 41 3.24 -8.62 3.15
CA ALA A 41 4.00 -7.85 2.16
C ALA A 41 3.15 -6.72 1.52
N PHE A 42 1.88 -6.99 1.23
CA PHE A 42 0.96 -5.97 0.69
C PHE A 42 0.60 -4.91 1.74
N GLU A 43 0.38 -5.31 2.99
CA GLU A 43 0.16 -4.36 4.09
C GLU A 43 1.38 -3.44 4.27
N VAL A 44 2.59 -3.99 4.30
CA VAL A 44 3.84 -3.22 4.40
C VAL A 44 3.97 -2.29 3.20
N SER A 45 3.68 -2.75 1.99
CA SER A 45 3.70 -1.92 0.78
C SER A 45 2.74 -0.73 0.88
N ASN A 46 1.53 -0.93 1.41
CA ASN A 46 0.59 0.16 1.62
C ASN A 46 1.10 1.17 2.66
N THR A 47 1.67 0.71 3.76
CA THR A 47 2.25 1.59 4.79
C THR A 47 3.47 2.36 4.26
N ILE A 48 4.32 1.75 3.43
CA ILE A 48 5.41 2.47 2.76
C ILE A 48 4.85 3.61 1.89
N SER A 49 3.82 3.35 1.09
CA SER A 49 3.17 4.39 0.27
C SER A 49 2.61 5.53 1.13
N LYS A 50 1.98 5.22 2.28
CA LYS A 50 1.54 6.24 3.24
C LYS A 50 2.71 7.05 3.77
N GLY A 51 3.81 6.39 4.16
CA GLY A 51 5.03 7.05 4.64
C GLY A 51 5.66 7.96 3.58
N ALA A 52 5.72 7.53 2.33
CA ALA A 52 6.23 8.31 1.22
C ALA A 52 5.37 9.56 0.95
N ASN A 53 4.04 9.42 0.97
CA ASN A 53 3.12 10.54 0.82
C ASN A 53 3.23 11.53 1.98
N LEU A 54 3.32 11.04 3.22
CA LEU A 54 3.52 11.88 4.40
C LEU A 54 4.84 12.64 4.29
N PHE A 55 5.93 11.94 3.97
CA PHE A 55 7.26 12.54 3.76
C PHE A 55 7.23 13.63 2.68
N GLN A 56 6.61 13.36 1.53
CA GLN A 56 6.45 14.33 0.45
C GLN A 56 5.60 15.52 0.87
N SER A 57 4.52 15.31 1.64
CA SER A 57 3.65 16.40 2.11
C SER A 57 4.36 17.39 3.06
N LEU A 58 5.47 16.96 3.67
CA LEU A 58 6.34 17.76 4.53
C LEU A 58 7.56 18.34 3.78
N SER A 59 7.58 18.25 2.44
CA SER A 59 8.59 18.93 1.62
C SER A 59 8.49 20.45 1.77
N GLU A 60 9.61 21.15 1.56
CA GLU A 60 9.63 22.61 1.62
C GLU A 60 8.63 23.23 0.65
N GLU A 61 8.58 22.71 -0.58
CA GLU A 61 7.62 23.11 -1.62
C GLU A 61 6.16 22.93 -1.17
N ASN A 62 5.80 21.76 -0.64
CA ASN A 62 4.42 21.49 -0.22
C ASN A 62 4.01 22.28 1.02
N VAL A 63 4.92 22.47 1.97
CA VAL A 63 4.68 23.31 3.15
C VAL A 63 4.52 24.78 2.74
N GLU A 64 5.30 25.24 1.77
CA GLU A 64 5.21 26.60 1.25
C GLU A 64 3.92 26.81 0.45
N PHE A 65 3.53 25.84 -0.39
CA PHE A 65 2.26 25.83 -1.11
C PHE A 65 1.07 25.83 -0.16
N LEU A 66 1.09 25.00 0.88
CA LEU A 66 0.07 25.00 1.94
C LEU A 66 -0.06 26.40 2.56
N LYS A 67 1.07 26.97 3.00
CA LYS A 67 1.09 28.26 3.69
C LYS A 67 0.66 29.41 2.80
N LYS A 68 1.11 29.49 1.56
CA LYS A 68 0.92 30.65 0.68
C LYS A 68 -0.36 30.57 -0.15
N GLU A 69 -0.77 29.37 -0.56
CA GLU A 69 -1.90 29.19 -1.46
C GLU A 69 -3.12 28.63 -0.71
N ILE A 70 -3.00 27.44 -0.12
CA ILE A 70 -4.15 26.72 0.44
C ILE A 70 -4.76 27.49 1.63
N LEU A 71 -3.96 27.84 2.62
CA LEU A 71 -4.44 28.52 3.84
C LEU A 71 -4.92 29.96 3.57
N HIS A 72 -4.50 30.56 2.45
CA HIS A 72 -4.97 31.89 2.05
C HIS A 72 -6.24 31.88 1.21
N SER A 73 -6.71 30.70 0.78
CA SER A 73 -7.89 30.57 -0.05
C SER A 73 -9.16 31.09 0.64
N GLU A 74 -10.07 31.67 -0.14
CA GLU A 74 -11.35 32.18 0.36
C GLU A 74 -12.19 31.10 1.05
N GLY A 75 -12.14 29.86 0.53
CA GLY A 75 -12.86 28.73 1.12
C GLY A 75 -12.41 28.44 2.54
N VAL A 76 -11.08 28.34 2.77
CA VAL A 76 -10.51 28.10 4.11
C VAL A 76 -10.85 29.24 5.05
N LYS A 77 -10.68 30.50 4.60
CA LYS A 77 -10.96 31.69 5.42
C LYS A 77 -12.43 31.81 5.84
N ARG A 78 -13.37 31.40 4.98
CA ARG A 78 -14.81 31.51 5.24
C ARG A 78 -15.35 30.33 6.05
N LEU A 79 -14.81 29.13 5.87
CA LEU A 79 -15.35 27.91 6.45
C LEU A 79 -14.62 27.45 7.71
N ILE A 80 -13.33 27.79 7.86
CA ILE A 80 -12.49 27.28 8.95
C ILE A 80 -12.11 28.42 9.89
N SER A 81 -11.20 29.31 9.47
CA SER A 81 -10.76 30.44 10.29
C SER A 81 -10.03 31.49 9.44
N THR A 82 -10.08 32.75 9.87
CA THR A 82 -9.25 33.83 9.31
C THR A 82 -7.94 34.03 10.07
N ASP A 83 -7.77 33.39 11.24
CA ASP A 83 -6.52 33.43 12.00
C ASP A 83 -5.52 32.39 11.46
N MET A 84 -4.44 32.89 10.85
CA MET A 84 -3.39 32.04 10.31
C MET A 84 -2.71 31.16 11.39
N LYS A 85 -2.64 31.60 12.65
CA LYS A 85 -2.08 30.78 13.73
C LYS A 85 -2.97 29.57 14.01
N GLU A 86 -4.28 29.77 14.06
CA GLU A 86 -5.25 28.70 14.25
C GLU A 86 -5.19 27.71 13.08
N LEU A 87 -5.18 28.20 11.83
CA LEU A 87 -5.07 27.36 10.64
C LEU A 87 -3.80 26.50 10.63
N LEU A 88 -2.66 27.07 11.03
CA LEU A 88 -1.39 26.33 11.14
C LEU A 88 -1.43 25.27 12.25
N VAL A 89 -2.08 25.56 13.38
CA VAL A 89 -2.26 24.59 14.47
C VAL A 89 -3.15 23.43 14.02
N ILE A 90 -4.23 23.70 13.29
CA ILE A 90 -5.11 22.67 12.72
C ILE A 90 -4.30 21.79 11.76
N ALA A 91 -3.64 22.39 10.76
CA ALA A 91 -2.87 21.63 9.77
C ALA A 91 -1.74 20.79 10.41
N ALA A 92 -1.05 21.32 11.41
CA ALA A 92 -0.02 20.59 12.15
C ALA A 92 -0.60 19.47 13.03
N THR A 93 -1.84 19.61 13.51
CA THR A 93 -2.53 18.57 14.28
C THR A 93 -2.99 17.45 13.35
N ASP A 94 -3.59 17.77 12.21
CA ASP A 94 -3.98 16.78 11.19
C ASP A 94 -2.77 15.97 10.70
N LYS A 95 -1.63 16.65 10.47
CA LYS A 95 -0.39 15.97 10.07
C LYS A 95 0.20 15.06 11.15
N ARG A 96 0.04 15.42 12.43
CA ARG A 96 0.45 14.56 13.55
C ARG A 96 -0.45 13.34 13.66
N GLU A 97 -1.76 13.50 13.49
CA GLU A 97 -2.68 12.35 13.47
C GLU A 97 -2.36 11.37 12.33
N GLU A 98 -2.04 11.89 11.13
CA GLU A 98 -1.59 11.06 10.01
C GLU A 98 -0.28 10.31 10.34
N PHE A 99 0.66 10.97 11.01
CA PHE A 99 1.91 10.36 11.48
C PHE A 99 1.67 9.31 12.57
N ASP A 100 0.72 9.52 13.48
CA ASP A 100 0.39 8.57 14.55
C ASP A 100 -0.18 7.26 13.98
N VAL A 101 -1.04 7.36 12.96
CA VAL A 101 -1.54 6.19 12.23
C VAL A 101 -0.39 5.46 11.53
N PHE A 102 0.46 6.18 10.80
CA PHE A 102 1.62 5.61 10.11
C PHE A 102 2.58 4.90 11.09
N SER A 103 2.98 5.58 12.16
CA SER A 103 3.93 5.05 13.14
C SER A 103 3.36 3.83 13.88
N SER A 104 2.06 3.81 14.17
CA SER A 104 1.38 2.64 14.75
C SER A 104 1.48 1.40 13.85
N GLU A 105 1.33 1.57 12.53
CA GLU A 105 1.52 0.48 11.56
C GLU A 105 2.97 0.00 11.54
N VAL A 106 3.95 0.92 11.53
CA VAL A 106 5.38 0.61 11.57
C VAL A 106 5.76 -0.16 12.83
N ILE A 107 5.25 0.26 14.00
CA ILE A 107 5.45 -0.43 15.28
C ILE A 107 4.93 -1.86 15.19
N ARG A 108 3.69 -2.04 14.68
CA ARG A 108 3.09 -3.36 14.52
C ARG A 108 3.94 -4.27 13.64
N PHE A 109 4.47 -3.77 12.52
CA PHE A 109 5.36 -4.57 11.67
C PHE A 109 6.70 -4.89 12.35
N GLY A 110 7.24 -3.94 13.11
CA GLY A 110 8.41 -4.15 13.94
C GLY A 110 8.20 -5.31 14.90
N ASP A 111 7.09 -5.32 15.64
CA ASP A 111 6.77 -6.38 16.61
C ASP A 111 6.48 -7.75 15.96
N LEU A 112 6.17 -7.79 14.65
CA LEU A 112 6.04 -9.01 13.87
C LEU A 112 7.38 -9.55 13.34
N CYS A 113 8.45 -8.75 13.41
CA CYS A 113 9.77 -9.18 12.96
C CYS A 113 10.35 -10.27 13.86
N LYS A 114 11.18 -11.15 13.28
CA LYS A 114 11.88 -12.20 14.06
C LYS A 114 12.97 -11.63 14.95
N ASP A 115 13.55 -10.50 14.56
CA ASP A 115 14.62 -9.82 15.27
C ASP A 115 14.04 -8.95 16.39
N PRO A 116 14.30 -9.25 17.67
CA PRO A 116 13.82 -8.47 18.79
C PRO A 116 14.32 -7.02 18.81
N GLN A 117 15.41 -6.70 18.10
CA GLN A 117 15.87 -5.31 17.97
C GLN A 117 14.90 -4.44 17.18
N ARG A 118 14.06 -5.05 16.33
CA ARG A 118 13.00 -4.37 15.58
C ARG A 118 11.73 -4.19 16.42
N HIS A 119 11.67 -4.80 17.60
CA HIS A 119 10.56 -4.64 18.54
C HIS A 119 10.74 -3.33 19.32
N ASN A 120 9.67 -2.83 19.91
CA ASN A 120 9.69 -1.64 20.76
C ASN A 120 10.00 -0.31 20.03
N LEU A 121 9.76 -0.24 18.72
CA LEU A 121 9.86 1.01 17.96
C LEU A 121 8.99 2.13 18.57
N GLY A 122 7.91 1.78 19.27
CA GLY A 122 7.06 2.75 19.97
C GLY A 122 7.81 3.62 20.98
N ARG A 123 8.85 3.09 21.63
CA ARG A 123 9.69 3.88 22.55
C ARG A 123 10.56 4.91 21.85
N TYR A 124 10.88 4.70 20.57
CA TYR A 124 11.63 5.65 19.77
C TYR A 124 10.71 6.77 19.30
N PHE A 125 9.53 6.42 18.78
CA PHE A 125 8.53 7.40 18.35
C PHE A 125 8.07 8.31 19.49
N SER A 126 7.87 7.78 20.70
CA SER A 126 7.47 8.58 21.86
C SER A 126 8.52 9.59 22.33
N LYS A 127 9.77 9.49 21.88
CA LYS A 127 10.87 10.39 22.26
C LYS A 127 11.11 11.51 21.25
N LEU A 128 10.48 11.45 20.07
CA LEU A 128 10.67 12.43 18.99
C LEU A 128 10.18 13.84 19.35
N ASP A 129 9.25 13.96 20.30
CA ASP A 129 8.75 15.27 20.78
C ASP A 129 9.79 16.07 21.58
N SER A 130 10.88 15.42 22.02
CA SER A 130 11.83 15.99 22.98
C SER A 130 13.15 16.47 22.37
N GLU A 131 13.58 15.92 21.23
CA GLU A 131 14.91 16.17 20.66
C GLU A 131 14.91 15.99 19.14
N ALA A 132 15.04 17.06 18.36
CA ALA A 132 15.59 16.96 17.00
C ALA A 132 16.08 18.31 16.46
N SER A 133 17.41 18.48 16.36
CA SER A 133 17.98 19.27 15.27
C SER A 133 18.11 18.34 14.07
N ILE A 134 17.29 18.54 13.04
CA ILE A 134 17.41 17.79 11.78
C ILE A 134 18.55 18.42 10.99
N ASP A 135 19.72 17.76 10.95
CA ASP A 135 20.80 18.20 10.05
C ASP A 135 20.51 17.77 8.60
N LYS A 136 21.02 18.53 7.63
CA LYS A 136 20.77 18.35 6.19
C LYS A 136 21.18 16.95 5.68
N GLU A 137 22.20 16.34 6.26
CA GLU A 137 22.64 14.98 5.89
C GLU A 137 21.56 13.94 6.21
N SER A 138 20.93 14.05 7.39
CA SER A 138 19.85 13.14 7.82
C SER A 138 18.63 13.20 6.90
N ARG A 139 18.33 14.38 6.34
CA ARG A 139 17.24 14.55 5.37
C ARG A 139 17.53 13.83 4.06
N GLN A 140 18.75 13.97 3.53
CA GLN A 140 19.13 13.29 2.28
C GLN A 140 19.15 11.77 2.43
N GLU A 141 19.57 11.26 3.58
CA GLU A 141 19.52 9.83 3.89
C GLU A 141 18.06 9.33 3.95
N ALA A 142 17.17 10.10 4.57
CA ALA A 142 15.74 9.80 4.59
C ALA A 142 15.15 9.79 3.17
N GLU A 143 15.50 10.76 2.32
CA GLU A 143 15.06 10.82 0.91
C GLU A 143 15.49 9.58 0.13
N ARG A 144 16.75 9.15 0.26
CA ARG A 144 17.25 7.93 -0.38
C ARG A 144 16.50 6.69 0.11
N SER A 145 16.29 6.59 1.43
CA SER A 145 15.58 5.47 2.04
C SER A 145 14.12 5.38 1.58
N VAL A 146 13.41 6.52 1.50
CA VAL A 146 12.04 6.58 0.98
C VAL A 146 12.01 6.17 -0.49
N GLN A 147 12.98 6.59 -1.30
CA GLN A 147 13.06 6.21 -2.71
C GLN A 147 13.30 4.69 -2.88
N GLU A 148 14.20 4.11 -2.10
CA GLU A 148 14.45 2.66 -2.10
C GLU A 148 13.20 1.87 -1.72
N LEU A 149 12.52 2.28 -0.64
CA LEU A 149 11.28 1.66 -0.20
C LEU A 149 10.17 1.78 -1.26
N THR A 150 10.07 2.93 -1.94
CA THR A 150 9.10 3.14 -3.02
C THR A 150 9.37 2.23 -4.23
N ASN A 151 10.64 1.95 -4.54
CA ASN A 151 10.98 0.98 -5.58
C ASN A 151 10.54 -0.45 -5.19
N LEU A 152 10.64 -0.82 -3.91
CA LEU A 152 10.14 -2.12 -3.41
C LEU A 152 8.61 -2.22 -3.47
N VAL A 153 7.91 -1.11 -3.23
CA VAL A 153 6.45 -1.02 -3.43
C VAL A 153 6.08 -1.33 -4.87
N GLN A 154 6.82 -0.80 -5.85
CA GLN A 154 6.55 -1.05 -7.26
C GLN A 154 6.63 -2.55 -7.61
N HIS A 155 7.62 -3.25 -7.07
CA HIS A 155 7.75 -4.71 -7.22
C HIS A 155 6.61 -5.48 -6.56
N THR A 156 6.17 -5.02 -5.39
CA THR A 156 5.05 -5.64 -4.66
C THR A 156 3.73 -5.42 -5.38
N SER A 157 3.54 -4.25 -6.00
CA SER A 157 2.38 -3.94 -6.85
C SER A 157 2.33 -4.82 -8.10
N GLU A 158 3.47 -5.03 -8.77
CA GLU A 158 3.57 -5.98 -9.89
C GLU A 158 3.13 -7.39 -9.45
N LEU A 159 3.66 -7.89 -8.32
CA LEU A 159 3.26 -9.20 -7.78
C LEU A 159 1.75 -9.25 -7.44
N TYR A 160 1.19 -8.19 -6.89
CA TYR A 160 -0.24 -8.10 -6.59
C TYR A 160 -1.09 -8.23 -7.86
N HIS A 161 -0.77 -7.45 -8.90
CA HIS A 161 -1.48 -7.48 -10.16
C HIS A 161 -1.40 -8.85 -10.84
N GLU A 162 -0.24 -9.51 -10.80
CA GLU A 162 -0.08 -10.83 -11.39
C GLU A 162 -0.79 -11.93 -10.59
N LEU A 163 -0.87 -11.81 -9.26
CA LEU A 163 -1.68 -12.69 -8.42
C LEU A 163 -3.18 -12.52 -8.71
N HIS A 164 -3.66 -11.28 -8.84
CA HIS A 164 -5.04 -11.02 -9.21
C HIS A 164 -5.36 -11.52 -10.61
N SER A 165 -4.44 -11.37 -11.56
CA SER A 165 -4.61 -11.92 -12.91
C SER A 165 -4.67 -13.45 -12.88
N LEU A 166 -3.82 -14.10 -12.08
CA LEU A 166 -3.87 -15.55 -11.88
C LEU A 166 -5.22 -16.02 -11.33
N ASP A 167 -5.75 -15.37 -10.30
CA ASP A 167 -7.06 -15.70 -9.73
C ASP A 167 -8.18 -15.61 -10.78
N ARG A 168 -8.19 -14.54 -11.60
CA ARG A 168 -9.14 -14.44 -12.73
C ARG A 168 -8.99 -15.57 -13.74
N PHE A 169 -7.76 -15.95 -14.10
CA PHE A 169 -7.51 -17.07 -15.02
C PHE A 169 -7.99 -18.40 -14.43
N GLU A 170 -7.80 -18.63 -13.12
CA GLU A 170 -8.26 -19.84 -12.44
C GLU A 170 -9.78 -19.91 -12.40
N GLN A 171 -10.46 -18.82 -12.06
CA GLN A 171 -11.92 -18.73 -12.08
C GLN A 171 -12.48 -18.96 -13.49
N TYR A 172 -11.88 -18.33 -14.51
CA TYR A 172 -12.31 -18.49 -15.89
C TYR A 172 -12.10 -19.92 -16.39
N TYR A 173 -10.95 -20.53 -16.10
CA TYR A 173 -10.67 -21.92 -16.45
C TYR A 173 -11.68 -22.86 -15.79
N GLN A 174 -11.94 -22.68 -14.49
CA GLN A 174 -12.90 -23.48 -13.73
C GLN A 174 -14.31 -23.36 -14.30
N SER A 175 -14.77 -22.14 -14.57
CA SER A 175 -16.08 -21.89 -15.19
C SER A 175 -16.21 -22.56 -16.56
N LYS A 176 -15.16 -22.55 -17.38
CA LYS A 176 -15.16 -23.23 -18.68
C LYS A 176 -15.18 -24.75 -18.55
N VAL A 177 -14.51 -25.32 -17.55
CA VAL A 177 -14.59 -26.76 -17.26
C VAL A 177 -16.01 -27.15 -16.87
N GLU A 178 -16.65 -26.37 -16.00
CA GLU A 178 -18.03 -26.59 -15.53
C GLU A 178 -19.05 -26.46 -16.67
N GLU A 179 -18.89 -25.48 -17.57
CA GLU A 179 -19.71 -25.30 -18.76
C GLU A 179 -19.65 -26.55 -19.67
N LEU A 180 -18.44 -27.02 -19.98
CA LEU A 180 -18.25 -28.22 -20.81
C LEU A 180 -18.85 -29.48 -20.16
N GLN A 181 -18.75 -29.60 -18.84
CA GLN A 181 -19.38 -30.69 -18.08
C GLN A 181 -20.91 -30.62 -18.16
N SER A 182 -21.50 -29.44 -17.95
CA SER A 182 -22.96 -29.28 -18.01
C SER A 182 -23.53 -29.62 -19.38
N LEU A 183 -22.83 -29.26 -20.43
CA LEU A 183 -23.23 -29.50 -21.82
C LEU A 183 -22.84 -30.91 -22.32
N HIS A 184 -22.21 -31.75 -21.48
CA HIS A 184 -21.69 -33.07 -21.85
C HIS A 184 -20.72 -33.05 -23.05
N LEU A 185 -20.02 -31.93 -23.24
CA LEU A 185 -18.99 -31.81 -24.28
C LEU A 185 -17.68 -32.45 -23.82
N PRO A 186 -16.87 -32.96 -24.77
CA PRO A 186 -15.55 -33.48 -24.44
C PRO A 186 -14.65 -32.39 -23.85
N GLN A 187 -14.11 -32.65 -22.66
CA GLN A 187 -13.14 -31.78 -21.95
C GLN A 187 -11.79 -31.66 -22.68
N LYS A 188 -11.61 -32.33 -23.82
CA LYS A 188 -10.36 -32.39 -24.59
C LYS A 188 -10.42 -31.53 -25.86
N GLY A 189 -11.11 -30.39 -25.80
CA GLY A 189 -11.15 -29.41 -26.89
C GLY A 189 -9.87 -28.56 -26.97
N GLY A 190 -9.49 -28.16 -28.19
CA GLY A 190 -8.31 -27.30 -28.41
C GLY A 190 -8.34 -26.00 -27.60
N SER A 191 -9.51 -25.37 -27.48
CA SER A 191 -9.70 -24.16 -26.67
C SER A 191 -9.36 -24.36 -25.18
N LEU A 192 -9.82 -25.46 -24.56
CA LEU A 192 -9.51 -25.72 -23.14
C LEU A 192 -8.03 -26.03 -22.91
N SER A 193 -7.37 -26.69 -23.88
CA SER A 193 -5.93 -26.95 -23.80
C SER A 193 -5.09 -25.68 -23.88
N ILE A 194 -5.51 -24.70 -24.69
CA ILE A 194 -4.88 -23.38 -24.78
C ILE A 194 -5.03 -22.66 -23.44
N LEU A 195 -6.24 -22.58 -22.90
CA LEU A 195 -6.49 -21.94 -21.59
C LEU A 195 -5.68 -22.60 -20.46
N HIS A 196 -5.58 -23.93 -20.46
CA HIS A 196 -4.75 -24.64 -19.48
C HIS A 196 -3.26 -24.29 -19.64
N SER A 197 -2.76 -24.11 -20.87
CA SER A 197 -1.38 -23.70 -21.13
C SER A 197 -1.09 -22.27 -20.67
N GLU A 198 -2.01 -21.33 -20.93
CA GLU A 198 -1.93 -19.94 -20.48
C GLU A 198 -1.93 -19.85 -18.94
N LEU A 199 -2.83 -20.61 -18.29
CA LEU A 199 -2.87 -20.71 -16.83
C LEU A 199 -1.55 -21.24 -16.25
N LYS A 200 -0.91 -22.21 -16.92
CA LYS A 200 0.39 -22.75 -16.49
C LYS A 200 1.51 -21.72 -16.60
N GLU A 201 1.53 -20.92 -17.67
CA GLU A 201 2.49 -19.83 -17.83
C GLU A 201 2.25 -18.73 -16.79
N GLN A 202 1.00 -18.34 -16.52
CA GLN A 202 0.67 -17.38 -15.47
C GLN A 202 1.13 -17.86 -14.08
N ARG A 203 0.89 -19.12 -13.75
CA ARG A 203 1.40 -19.74 -12.50
C ARG A 203 2.92 -19.75 -12.42
N LYS A 204 3.62 -19.85 -13.55
CA LYS A 204 5.09 -19.79 -13.61
C LYS A 204 5.58 -18.36 -13.38
N LEU A 205 4.94 -17.36 -13.99
CA LEU A 205 5.23 -15.94 -13.78
C LEU A 205 5.09 -15.55 -12.31
N VAL A 206 3.93 -15.81 -11.69
CA VAL A 206 3.69 -15.50 -10.26
C VAL A 206 4.72 -16.18 -9.35
N ARG A 207 5.08 -17.45 -9.62
CA ARG A 207 6.13 -18.14 -8.85
C ARG A 207 7.50 -17.46 -8.97
N ASN A 208 7.85 -16.98 -10.16
CA ASN A 208 9.11 -16.26 -10.37
C ASN A 208 9.11 -14.91 -9.65
N LEU A 209 8.00 -14.17 -9.69
CA LEU A 209 7.86 -12.90 -8.97
C LEU A 209 7.91 -13.10 -7.45
N LYS A 210 7.24 -14.13 -6.92
CA LYS A 210 7.34 -14.48 -5.49
C LYS A 210 8.78 -14.75 -5.07
N LYS A 211 9.53 -15.54 -5.84
CA LYS A 211 10.96 -15.80 -5.56
C LYS A 211 11.83 -14.54 -5.60
N ARG A 212 11.44 -13.56 -6.41
CA ARG A 212 12.20 -12.32 -6.58
C ARG A 212 11.95 -11.32 -5.45
N TYR A 213 10.74 -11.29 -4.91
CA TYR A 213 10.29 -10.21 -4.02
C TYR A 213 9.94 -10.67 -2.60
N VAL A 214 9.72 -11.97 -2.39
CA VAL A 214 9.36 -12.57 -1.10
C VAL A 214 10.36 -13.69 -0.83
N VAL A 215 11.49 -13.35 -0.21
CA VAL A 215 12.52 -14.33 0.21
C VAL A 215 11.97 -15.31 1.24
#